data_AF-A0A7V9EFL7-F1
#
_entry.id   AF-A0A7V9EFL7-F1
#
_cell.length_a   1.000
_cell.length_b   1.000
_cell.length_c   1.000
_cell.angle_alpha   90.00
_cell.angle_beta   90.00
_cell.angle_gamma   90.00
#
_symmetry.space_group_name_H-M   'P 1'
#
loop_
_entity.id
_entity.type
_entity.pdbx_description
1 polymer ?
#
loop_
_entity_poly.entity_id
_entity_poly.type
_entity_poly.pdbx_seq_one_letter_code
_entity_poly.pdbx_strand_id
1 'polypeptide(L)'
;MHLPAFAAAEGGLFAEQGIEVEYVGCTRAPDYSLQGFTARPKAVAAGDADFALSSVAYLLAAQTELGGRLPVRFAAVAHQRNPIVGIVREGWGLQEPQDLPGARAASWSIPWFTQEYAGALAHMGLGSPEIVERSE
;
A
#
# COMPACT_ATOMS: atom_id res chain seq x y z
N MET A 1 7.94 -3.09 9.35
CA MET A 1 8.17 -3.67 10.68
C MET A 1 7.11 -4.75 10.87
N HIS A 2 7.48 -6.03 10.71
CA HIS A 2 6.57 -7.18 10.85
C HIS A 2 6.64 -7.79 12.26
N LEU A 3 6.86 -6.92 13.26
CA LEU A 3 7.18 -7.32 14.64
C LEU A 3 6.22 -8.38 15.22
N PRO A 4 4.89 -8.32 15.00
CA PRO A 4 3.97 -9.31 15.56
C PRO A 4 4.17 -10.72 15.04
N ALA A 5 4.47 -10.90 13.74
CA ALA A 5 4.65 -12.23 13.17
C ALA A 5 5.96 -12.86 13.62
N PHE A 6 7.06 -12.09 13.64
CA PHE A 6 8.34 -12.57 14.14
C PHE A 6 8.29 -12.85 15.65
N ALA A 7 7.68 -11.98 16.45
CA ALA A 7 7.51 -12.21 17.87
C ALA A 7 6.62 -13.45 18.16
N ALA A 8 5.61 -13.70 17.33
CA ALA A 8 4.78 -14.91 17.46
C ALA A 8 5.56 -16.19 17.14
N ALA A 9 6.46 -16.17 16.15
CA ALA A 9 7.33 -17.30 15.88
C ALA A 9 8.40 -17.50 16.96
N GLU A 10 9.08 -16.44 17.36
CA GLU A 10 10.08 -16.47 18.46
C GLU A 10 9.45 -16.93 19.78
N GLY A 11 8.20 -16.52 20.03
CA GLY A 11 7.42 -16.92 21.20
C GLY A 11 6.77 -18.30 21.10
N GLY A 12 6.95 -19.04 20.01
CA GLY A 12 6.40 -20.38 19.84
C GLY A 12 4.88 -20.44 19.61
N LEU A 13 4.20 -19.31 19.42
CA LEU A 13 2.73 -19.25 19.32
C LEU A 13 2.20 -20.04 18.12
N PHE A 14 2.95 -20.10 17.01
CA PHE A 14 2.56 -20.95 15.88
C PHE A 14 2.68 -22.44 16.21
N ALA A 15 3.75 -22.84 16.89
CA ALA A 15 3.97 -24.23 17.30
C ALA A 15 2.91 -24.70 18.31
N GLU A 16 2.46 -23.84 19.21
CA GLU A 16 1.35 -24.11 20.14
C GLU A 16 0.03 -24.42 19.40
N GLN A 17 -0.15 -23.87 18.20
CA GLN A 17 -1.30 -24.14 17.33
C GLN A 17 -1.04 -25.30 16.35
N GLY A 18 0.11 -25.99 16.45
CA GLY A 18 0.51 -27.04 15.52
C GLY A 18 0.83 -26.52 14.11
N ILE A 19 1.20 -25.25 13.98
CA ILE A 19 1.52 -24.58 12.72
C ILE A 19 3.05 -24.45 12.62
N GLU A 20 3.63 -25.02 11.57
CA GLU A 20 5.02 -24.79 11.18
C GLU A 20 5.08 -23.59 10.23
N VAL A 21 6.01 -22.66 10.48
CA VAL A 21 6.15 -21.43 9.69
C VAL A 21 7.58 -21.29 9.18
N GLU A 22 7.74 -21.22 7.87
CA GLU A 22 8.98 -20.86 7.19
C GLU A 22 8.91 -19.41 6.71
N TYR A 23 9.98 -18.63 6.93
CA TYR A 23 10.07 -17.26 6.46
C TYR A 23 10.82 -17.16 5.13
N VAL A 24 10.09 -16.89 4.05
CA VAL A 24 10.68 -16.62 2.74
C VAL A 24 11.09 -15.15 2.64
N GLY A 25 12.39 -14.92 2.45
CA GLY A 25 12.95 -13.57 2.28
C GLY A 25 12.57 -12.95 0.94
N CYS A 26 11.64 -12.00 0.92
CA CYS A 26 11.40 -11.15 -0.25
C CYS A 26 12.23 -9.86 -0.13
N THR A 27 13.31 -9.74 -0.90
CA THR A 27 14.14 -8.52 -0.91
C THR A 27 13.29 -7.32 -1.30
N ARG A 28 13.19 -6.33 -0.42
CA ARG A 28 12.53 -5.06 -0.72
C ARG A 28 13.38 -4.32 -1.77
N ALA A 29 12.78 -3.78 -2.84
CA ALA A 29 13.56 -2.90 -3.70
C ALA A 29 13.99 -1.66 -2.88
N PRO A 30 15.27 -1.27 -2.96
CA PRO A 30 15.86 -0.22 -2.12
C PRO A 30 15.27 1.18 -2.38
N ASP A 31 14.58 1.36 -3.50
CA ASP A 31 14.19 2.65 -4.07
C ASP A 31 12.71 3.02 -3.86
N TYR A 32 11.95 2.23 -3.09
CA TYR A 32 10.48 2.42 -2.97
C TYR A 32 9.78 2.43 -4.35
N SER A 33 10.34 1.76 -5.36
CA SER A 33 9.70 1.60 -6.66
C SER A 33 8.52 0.65 -6.59
N LEU A 34 7.64 0.76 -7.59
CA LEU A 34 6.52 -0.17 -7.79
C LEU A 34 7.00 -1.64 -7.80
N GLN A 35 8.12 -1.93 -8.48
CA GLN A 35 8.72 -3.28 -8.53
C GLN A 35 9.07 -3.85 -7.15
N GLY A 36 9.58 -3.01 -6.24
CA GLY A 36 9.86 -3.44 -4.86
C GLY A 36 8.62 -3.78 -4.06
N PHE A 37 7.48 -3.21 -4.43
CA PHE A 37 6.20 -3.45 -3.79
C PHE A 37 5.49 -4.69 -4.38
N THR A 38 5.73 -5.03 -5.64
CA THR A 38 5.09 -6.19 -6.29
C THR A 38 5.79 -7.53 -6.04
N ALA A 39 6.98 -7.53 -5.43
CA ALA A 39 7.75 -8.76 -5.15
C ALA A 39 6.98 -9.81 -4.31
N ARG A 40 6.30 -9.41 -3.22
CA ARG A 40 5.58 -10.38 -2.36
C ARG A 40 4.35 -10.98 -3.05
N PRO A 41 3.45 -10.18 -3.67
CA PRO A 41 2.35 -10.75 -4.45
C PRO A 41 2.84 -11.66 -5.59
N LYS A 42 3.97 -11.34 -6.23
CA LYS A 42 4.58 -12.19 -7.27
C LYS A 42 5.11 -13.52 -6.72
N ALA A 43 5.78 -13.52 -5.57
CA ALA A 43 6.23 -14.76 -4.92
C ALA A 43 5.05 -15.70 -4.58
N VAL A 44 3.95 -15.14 -4.06
CA VAL A 44 2.73 -15.94 -3.79
C VAL A 44 2.12 -16.48 -5.08
N ALA A 45 2.03 -15.65 -6.13
CA ALA A 45 1.52 -16.08 -7.42
C ALA A 45 2.35 -17.18 -8.08
N ALA A 46 3.67 -17.16 -7.87
CA ALA A 46 4.60 -18.15 -8.42
C ALA A 46 4.60 -19.48 -7.63
N GLY A 47 4.01 -19.51 -6.43
CA GLY A 47 4.08 -20.65 -5.52
C GLY A 47 5.37 -20.70 -4.70
N ASP A 48 6.18 -19.65 -4.72
CA ASP A 48 7.41 -19.53 -3.90
C ASP A 48 7.08 -19.23 -2.42
N ALA A 49 5.85 -18.83 -2.12
CA ALA A 49 5.33 -18.64 -0.78
C ALA A 49 3.81 -18.91 -0.73
N ASP A 50 3.30 -19.52 0.34
CA ASP A 50 1.85 -19.82 0.45
C ASP A 50 1.00 -18.57 0.71
N PHE A 51 1.55 -17.59 1.43
CA PHE A 51 0.91 -16.29 1.70
C PHE A 51 1.96 -15.20 1.97
N ALA A 52 1.53 -13.94 1.98
CA ALA A 52 2.39 -12.83 2.35
C ALA A 52 1.66 -11.79 3.20
N LEU A 53 2.33 -11.29 4.23
CA LEU A 53 1.91 -10.07 4.94
C LEU A 53 2.38 -8.85 4.15
N SER A 54 1.44 -8.14 3.54
CA SER A 54 1.71 -7.01 2.65
C SER A 54 0.66 -5.90 2.82
N SER A 55 0.89 -4.75 2.17
CA SER A 55 -0.12 -3.70 2.04
C SER A 55 -1.09 -4.03 0.91
N VAL A 56 -2.36 -3.64 1.05
CA VAL A 56 -3.36 -3.71 -0.03
C VAL A 56 -2.89 -2.94 -1.26
N ALA A 57 -2.21 -1.81 -1.05
CA ALA A 57 -1.57 -1.04 -2.10
C ALA A 57 -0.64 -1.88 -3.00
N TYR A 58 0.12 -2.81 -2.40
CA TYR A 58 1.11 -3.60 -3.12
C TYR A 58 0.43 -4.67 -3.98
N LEU A 59 -0.70 -5.19 -3.51
CA LEU A 59 -1.56 -6.07 -4.29
C LEU A 59 -2.14 -5.33 -5.49
N LEU A 60 -2.67 -4.12 -5.30
CA LEU A 60 -3.20 -3.29 -6.38
C LEU A 60 -2.11 -2.93 -7.40
N ALA A 61 -0.96 -2.47 -6.92
CA ALA A 61 0.23 -2.22 -7.75
C ALA A 61 0.60 -3.44 -8.61
N ALA A 62 0.61 -4.64 -8.03
CA ALA A 62 0.97 -5.86 -8.74
C ALA A 62 -0.10 -6.27 -9.77
N GLN A 63 -1.38 -6.07 -9.45
CA GLN A 63 -2.46 -6.26 -10.42
C GLN A 63 -2.33 -5.28 -11.58
N THR A 64 -2.10 -3.99 -11.32
CA THR A 64 -1.93 -2.97 -12.36
C THR A 64 -0.72 -3.25 -13.25
N GLU A 65 0.43 -3.57 -12.66
CA GLU A 65 1.68 -3.87 -13.40
C GLU A 65 1.49 -5.04 -14.40
N LEU A 66 0.65 -6.02 -14.05
CA LEU A 66 0.44 -7.25 -14.81
C LEU A 66 -0.88 -7.29 -15.60
N GLY A 67 -1.60 -6.17 -15.70
CA GLY A 67 -2.85 -6.09 -16.46
C GLY A 67 -4.03 -6.86 -15.84
N GLY A 68 -4.08 -6.96 -14.51
CA GLY A 68 -5.22 -7.48 -13.73
C GLY A 68 -5.29 -9.01 -13.63
N ARG A 69 -4.17 -9.72 -13.82
CA ARG A 69 -4.13 -11.19 -13.92
C ARG A 69 -3.23 -11.89 -12.91
N LEU A 70 -2.88 -11.24 -11.80
CA LEU A 70 -2.08 -11.91 -10.78
C LEU A 70 -2.94 -12.94 -10.02
N PRO A 71 -2.59 -14.24 -10.01
CA PRO A 71 -3.39 -15.32 -9.42
C PRO A 71 -3.28 -15.35 -7.88
N VAL A 72 -3.57 -14.23 -7.23
CA VAL A 72 -3.60 -14.09 -5.77
C VAL A 72 -4.88 -13.37 -5.35
N ARG A 73 -5.31 -13.58 -4.11
CA ARG A 73 -6.49 -12.91 -3.55
C ARG A 73 -6.17 -12.23 -2.22
N PHE A 74 -6.96 -11.21 -1.92
CA PHE A 74 -7.04 -10.70 -0.55
C PHE A 74 -7.63 -11.78 0.37
N ALA A 75 -7.04 -11.95 1.55
CA ALA A 75 -7.49 -12.93 2.55
C ALA A 75 -8.04 -12.25 3.81
N ALA A 76 -7.26 -11.38 4.45
CA ALA A 76 -7.65 -10.68 5.67
C ALA A 76 -6.79 -9.43 5.92
N VAL A 77 -7.29 -8.53 6.78
CA VAL A 77 -6.49 -7.45 7.38
C VAL A 77 -5.87 -7.97 8.69
N ALA A 78 -4.55 -8.15 8.71
CA ALA A 78 -3.84 -8.55 9.93
C ALA A 78 -3.53 -7.35 10.86
N HIS A 79 -3.40 -6.15 10.30
CA HIS A 79 -3.20 -4.91 11.03
C HIS A 79 -3.69 -3.73 10.19
N GLN A 80 -4.51 -2.87 10.79
CA GLN A 80 -4.94 -1.62 10.18
C GLN A 80 -4.02 -0.49 10.65
N ARG A 81 -3.27 0.09 9.72
CA ARG A 81 -2.49 1.32 9.98
C ARG A 81 -3.44 2.50 10.17
N ASN A 82 -2.97 3.58 10.80
CA ASN A 82 -3.71 4.85 10.84
C ASN A 82 -4.12 5.28 9.42
N PRO A 83 -5.35 5.79 9.22
CA PRO A 83 -5.81 6.23 7.91
C PRO A 83 -4.91 7.34 7.36
N ILE A 84 -4.72 7.35 6.03
CA ILE A 84 -4.18 8.53 5.34
C ILE A 84 -5.31 9.57 5.32
N VAL A 85 -5.04 10.75 5.89
CA VAL A 85 -6.04 11.80 6.05
C VAL A 85 -5.65 13.05 5.28
N GLY A 86 -6.65 13.75 4.75
CA GLY A 86 -6.48 15.12 4.25
C GLY A 86 -6.31 16.08 5.42
N ILE A 87 -5.36 17.00 5.31
CA ILE A 87 -5.15 18.07 6.29
C ILE A 87 -5.29 19.39 5.54
N VAL A 88 -6.23 20.22 5.98
CA VAL A 88 -6.46 21.56 5.44
C VAL A 88 -6.20 22.60 6.53
N ARG A 89 -5.80 23.81 6.12
CA ARG A 89 -5.68 24.94 7.04
C ARG A 89 -7.06 25.29 7.62
N GLU A 90 -7.10 25.63 8.90
CA GLU A 90 -8.31 26.15 9.54
C GLU A 90 -8.89 27.36 8.78
N GLY A 91 -10.22 27.40 8.65
CA GLY A 91 -10.94 28.44 7.91
C GLY A 91 -10.77 28.38 6.38
N TRP A 92 -10.06 27.39 5.83
CA TRP A 92 -10.02 27.17 4.39
C TRP A 92 -11.32 26.50 3.92
N GLY A 93 -11.89 26.99 2.82
CA GLY A 93 -13.17 26.53 2.26
C GLY A 93 -13.17 25.16 1.57
N LEU A 94 -12.11 24.35 1.67
CA LEU A 94 -12.14 22.95 1.22
C LEU A 94 -12.96 22.14 2.24
N GLN A 95 -14.19 21.79 1.87
CA GLN A 95 -15.09 21.03 2.75
C GLN A 95 -15.41 19.64 2.22
N GLU A 96 -15.41 19.48 0.90
CA GLU A 96 -15.77 18.24 0.24
C GLU A 96 -14.80 17.87 -0.91
N PRO A 97 -14.72 16.59 -1.32
CA PRO A 97 -13.82 16.18 -2.40
C PRO A 97 -14.04 16.92 -3.74
N GLN A 98 -15.24 17.45 -3.97
CA GLN A 98 -15.60 18.22 -5.16
C GLN A 98 -14.89 19.58 -5.23
N ASP A 99 -14.37 20.07 -4.12
CA ASP A 99 -13.61 21.32 -4.04
C ASP A 99 -12.14 21.15 -4.46
N LEU A 100 -11.68 19.91 -4.69
CA LEU A 100 -10.29 19.60 -5.03
C LEU A 100 -9.82 20.16 -6.40
N PRO A 101 -10.63 20.17 -7.48
CA PRO A 101 -10.21 20.70 -8.76
C PRO A 101 -9.81 22.18 -8.65
N GLY A 102 -8.56 22.49 -9.03
CA GLY A 102 -8.00 23.84 -8.95
C GLY A 102 -7.46 24.23 -7.57
N ALA A 103 -7.60 23.39 -6.55
CA ALA A 103 -6.90 23.55 -5.28
C ALA A 103 -5.41 23.18 -5.42
N ARG A 104 -4.57 23.59 -4.46
CA ARG A 104 -3.13 23.25 -4.40
C ARG A 104 -2.88 22.25 -3.28
N ALA A 105 -2.29 21.11 -3.59
CA ALA A 105 -1.92 20.07 -2.64
C ALA A 105 -0.40 19.94 -2.53
N ALA A 106 0.12 19.71 -1.32
CA ALA A 106 1.55 19.47 -1.12
C ALA A 106 1.98 18.13 -1.77
N SER A 107 3.21 18.08 -2.27
CA SER A 107 3.79 16.85 -2.80
C SER A 107 3.96 15.75 -1.75
N TRP A 108 4.00 14.49 -2.20
CA TRP A 108 4.26 13.33 -1.37
C TRP A 108 5.71 12.87 -1.51
N SER A 109 6.31 12.41 -0.41
CA SER A 109 7.66 11.83 -0.41
C SER A 109 7.75 10.45 -1.10
N ILE A 110 6.61 9.89 -1.48
CA ILE A 110 6.47 8.54 -2.00
C ILE A 110 5.77 8.62 -3.37
N PRO A 111 6.47 8.38 -4.50
CA PRO A 111 5.93 8.64 -5.85
C PRO A 111 4.63 7.88 -6.20
N TRP A 112 4.43 6.67 -5.67
CA TRP A 112 3.21 5.90 -5.96
C TRP A 112 1.95 6.44 -5.28
N PHE A 113 2.07 7.26 -4.22
CA PHE A 113 0.90 7.93 -3.63
C PHE A 113 0.22 8.85 -4.63
N THR A 114 0.98 9.50 -5.51
CA THR A 114 0.41 10.32 -6.59
C THR A 114 -0.46 9.46 -7.52
N GLN A 115 -0.03 8.25 -7.85
CA GLN A 115 -0.76 7.33 -8.74
C GLN A 115 -2.01 6.77 -8.05
N GLU A 116 -1.91 6.37 -6.79
CA GLU A 116 -3.08 5.91 -6.03
C GLU A 116 -4.11 7.02 -5.83
N TYR A 117 -3.66 8.21 -5.48
CA TYR A 117 -4.53 9.36 -5.30
C TYR A 117 -5.23 9.72 -6.60
N ALA A 118 -4.50 9.80 -7.71
CA ALA A 118 -5.08 10.04 -9.03
C ALA A 118 -6.09 8.94 -9.42
N GLY A 119 -5.77 7.67 -9.16
CA GLY A 119 -6.67 6.55 -9.39
C GLY A 119 -7.95 6.64 -8.56
N ALA A 120 -7.85 7.05 -7.29
CA ALA A 120 -9.00 7.24 -6.41
C ALA A 120 -9.90 8.38 -6.91
N LEU A 121 -9.32 9.53 -7.30
CA LEU A 121 -10.08 10.65 -7.87
C LEU A 121 -10.79 10.25 -9.16
N ALA A 122 -10.09 9.56 -10.07
CA ALA A 122 -10.68 9.07 -11.31
C ALA A 122 -11.83 8.09 -11.06
N HIS A 123 -11.68 7.17 -10.10
CA HIS A 123 -12.75 6.24 -9.70
C HIS A 123 -13.99 6.97 -9.16
N MET A 124 -13.78 8.07 -8.44
CA MET A 124 -14.85 8.93 -7.90
C MET A 124 -15.40 9.93 -8.92
N GLY A 125 -14.84 10.01 -10.14
CA GLY A 125 -15.21 11.01 -11.14
C GLY A 125 -14.82 12.45 -10.75
N LEU A 126 -13.78 12.61 -9.93
CA LEU A 126 -13.29 13.90 -9.43
C LEU A 126 -12.06 14.38 -10.21
N GLY A 127 -11.91 15.70 -10.32
CA GLY A 127 -10.70 16.32 -10.86
C GLY A 127 -9.57 16.39 -9.82
N SER A 128 -8.34 16.45 -10.31
CA SER A 128 -7.14 16.54 -9.47
C SER A 128 -6.82 17.96 -9.01
N PRO A 129 -6.29 18.14 -7.78
CA PRO A 129 -5.63 19.39 -7.39
C PRO A 129 -4.28 19.53 -8.11
N GLU A 130 -3.76 20.75 -8.14
CA GLU A 130 -2.38 21.04 -8.55
C GLU A 130 -1.42 20.57 -7.45
N ILE A 131 -0.48 19.68 -7.80
CA ILE A 131 0.57 19.25 -6.87
C ILE A 131 1.67 20.30 -6.86
N VAL A 132 1.93 20.87 -5.68
CA VAL A 132 2.99 21.86 -5.49
C VAL A 132 4.16 21.27 -4.72
N GLU A 133 5.33 21.36 -5.33
CA GLU A 133 6.60 21.06 -4.67
C GLU A 133 7.05 22.29 -3.88
N ARG A 134 7.49 22.10 -2.63
CA ARG A 134 8.27 23.12 -1.93
C ARG A 134 9.74 22.81 -2.14
N SER A 135 10.47 23.77 -2.68
CA SER A 135 11.92 23.84 -2.53
C SER A 135 12.20 24.09 -1.05
N GLU A 136 12.94 23.19 -0.41
CA GLU A 136 13.60 23.49 0.86
C GLU A 136 14.81 24.41 0.63
#